data_AF-A0A536UDD4-F1
#
_entry.id   AF-A0A536UDD4-F1
#
_cell.length_a   1.000
_cell.length_b   1.000
_cell.length_c   1.000
_cell.angle_alpha   90.00
_cell.angle_beta   90.00
_cell.angle_gamma   90.00
#
_symmetry.space_group_name_H-M   'P 1'
#
loop_
_entity.id
_entity.type
_entity.pdbx_description
1 polymer ?
#
loop_
_entity_poly.entity_id
_entity_poly.type
_entity_poly.pdbx_seq_one_letter_code
_entity_poly.pdbx_strand_id
1 'polypeptide(L)'
;MGHRGHSARNGRPYGPDPFGRGAQNRARIAQVAARLIAEHGIVDWSLAKRKAARQLMLSEREALPADSEIETALVEHHALFGGAEHDETLQRQREEALAWMSRLATFRPVLTGGVAAGWATEHSDIRVELCADDAKSVELALINDGVRYRVPPARSREAPSELHIETSHCGVRLIVVTDAARRQRPRRDAQGHEEARLSIDALTALLAER
;
A
#
# COMPACT_ATOMS: atom_id res chain seq x y z
N MET A 1 62.22 41.18 15.50
CA MET A 1 61.32 40.79 16.62
C MET A 1 59.91 41.10 16.20
N GLY A 2 58.93 40.22 16.12
CA GLY A 2 58.81 38.81 16.45
C GLY A 2 57.31 38.47 16.46
N HIS A 3 56.94 37.37 15.80
CA HIS A 3 55.73 36.53 15.97
C HIS A 3 54.32 37.19 15.91
N ARG A 4 53.50 36.89 14.88
CA ARG A 4 52.68 35.67 14.62
C ARG A 4 51.35 35.59 15.40
N GLY A 5 50.27 35.33 14.64
CA GLY A 5 48.96 34.79 15.06
C GLY A 5 47.83 35.55 14.34
N HIS A 6 47.30 35.16 13.18
CA HIS A 6 46.64 33.90 12.83
C HIS A 6 45.74 33.35 13.94
N SER A 7 44.43 33.65 13.85
CA SER A 7 43.35 32.74 14.26
C SER A 7 42.05 33.27 13.64
N ALA A 8 41.73 32.81 12.43
CA ALA A 8 40.92 31.61 12.18
C ALA A 8 39.42 31.90 12.33
N ARG A 9 38.78 31.89 11.15
CA ARG A 9 37.34 31.76 10.93
C ARG A 9 36.81 30.66 11.85
N ASN A 10 35.95 31.00 12.80
CA ASN A 10 35.23 29.98 13.55
C ASN A 10 33.98 29.58 12.76
N GLY A 11 34.21 28.93 11.61
CA GLY A 11 33.20 28.11 10.96
C GLY A 11 32.95 26.92 11.86
N ARG A 12 31.91 26.98 12.69
CA ARG A 12 31.45 25.80 13.43
C ARG A 12 31.17 24.68 12.42
N PRO A 13 31.68 23.46 12.64
CA PRO A 13 31.44 22.36 11.73
C PRO A 13 29.95 22.00 11.78
N TYR A 14 29.38 21.85 10.60
CA TYR A 14 28.08 21.26 10.33
C TYR A 14 28.04 19.86 10.99
N GLY A 15 27.36 19.75 12.13
CA GLY A 15 27.01 18.44 12.70
C GLY A 15 26.02 17.75 11.75
N PRO A 16 25.98 16.40 11.72
CA PRO A 16 25.06 15.70 10.83
C PRO A 16 23.63 16.16 11.11
N ASP A 17 22.92 16.60 10.06
CA ASP A 17 21.57 17.14 10.17
C ASP A 17 20.69 16.20 11.02
N PRO A 18 20.15 16.65 12.17
CA PRO A 18 19.30 15.80 13.01
C PRO A 18 18.04 15.33 12.25
N PHE A 19 17.59 16.11 11.27
CA PHE A 19 16.48 15.75 10.37
C PHE A 19 16.85 14.62 9.38
N GLY A 20 18.11 14.53 8.97
CA GLY A 20 18.60 13.52 8.03
C GLY A 20 18.71 12.13 8.66
N ARG A 21 19.16 12.05 9.92
CA ARG A 21 19.28 10.76 10.63
C ARG A 21 17.91 10.13 10.90
N GLY A 22 16.92 10.92 11.30
CA GLY A 22 15.55 10.43 11.49
C GLY A 22 14.93 9.91 10.19
N ALA A 23 15.12 10.62 9.08
CA ALA A 23 14.68 10.16 7.76
C ALA A 23 15.39 8.87 7.31
N GLN A 24 16.70 8.75 7.55
CA GLN A 24 17.46 7.53 7.24
C GLN A 24 17.02 6.35 8.10
N ASN A 25 16.79 6.56 9.40
CA ASN A 25 16.28 5.53 10.30
C ASN A 25 14.89 5.06 9.85
N ARG A 26 14.00 5.98 9.50
CA ARG A 26 12.67 5.67 8.97
C ARG A 26 12.72 4.84 7.69
N ALA A 27 13.59 5.20 6.74
CA ALA A 27 13.79 4.43 5.51
C ALA A 27 14.30 3.01 5.79
N ARG A 28 15.25 2.85 6.74
CA ARG A 28 15.72 1.53 7.16
C ARG A 28 14.61 0.70 7.82
N ILE A 29 13.78 1.32 8.67
CA ILE A 29 12.62 0.65 9.26
C ILE A 29 11.66 0.19 8.16
N ALA A 30 11.43 1.02 7.13
CA ALA A 30 10.57 0.65 6.00
C ALA A 30 11.09 -0.57 5.25
N GLN A 31 12.40 -0.61 4.93
CA GLN A 31 13.03 -1.75 4.26
C GLN A 31 12.94 -3.05 5.08
N VAL A 32 13.24 -2.98 6.39
CA VAL A 32 13.14 -4.17 7.25
C VAL A 32 11.68 -4.60 7.42
N ALA A 33 10.75 -3.65 7.56
CA ALA A 33 9.32 -3.97 7.65
C ALA A 33 8.80 -4.62 6.37
N ALA A 34 9.19 -4.10 5.19
CA ALA A 34 8.87 -4.68 3.89
C ALA A 34 9.38 -6.14 3.81
N ARG A 35 10.62 -6.38 4.18
CA ARG A 35 11.18 -7.74 4.23
C ARG A 35 10.38 -8.66 5.15
N LEU A 36 10.04 -8.20 6.35
CA LEU A 36 9.23 -8.99 7.29
C LEU A 36 7.83 -9.32 6.73
N ILE A 37 7.24 -8.41 5.96
CA ILE A 37 5.94 -8.63 5.32
C ILE A 37 6.07 -9.63 4.17
N ALA A 38 7.07 -9.44 3.29
CA ALA A 38 7.29 -10.29 2.13
C ALA A 38 7.72 -11.72 2.50
N GLU A 39 8.68 -11.87 3.41
CA GLU A 39 9.28 -13.17 3.74
C GLU A 39 8.54 -13.93 4.86
N HIS A 40 7.85 -13.22 5.77
CA HIS A 40 7.18 -13.85 6.91
C HIS A 40 5.66 -13.63 6.94
N GLY A 41 5.08 -13.05 5.88
CA GLY A 41 3.63 -12.89 5.75
C GLY A 41 2.99 -12.07 6.87
N ILE A 42 3.71 -11.11 7.46
CA ILE A 42 3.16 -10.30 8.55
C ILE A 42 2.06 -9.38 8.02
N VAL A 43 0.81 -9.72 8.31
CA VAL A 43 -0.38 -8.94 7.92
C VAL A 43 -0.64 -7.70 8.80
N ASP A 44 -0.12 -7.66 10.03
CA ASP A 44 -0.19 -6.45 10.88
C ASP A 44 1.02 -5.55 10.63
N TRP A 45 0.79 -4.50 9.84
CA TRP A 45 1.83 -3.54 9.44
C TRP A 45 2.38 -2.75 10.64
N SER A 46 1.55 -2.48 11.65
CA SER A 46 2.02 -1.84 12.88
C SER A 46 2.94 -2.76 13.67
N LEU A 47 2.64 -4.06 13.69
CA LEU A 47 3.54 -5.06 14.25
C LEU A 47 4.84 -5.17 13.45
N ALA A 48 4.77 -5.15 12.11
CA ALA A 48 5.94 -5.19 11.23
C ALA A 48 6.87 -3.98 11.50
N LYS A 49 6.32 -2.76 11.55
CA LYS A 49 7.06 -1.53 11.90
C LYS A 49 7.77 -1.62 13.25
N ARG A 50 7.06 -2.08 14.29
CA ARG A 50 7.64 -2.22 15.63
C ARG A 50 8.73 -3.30 15.67
N LYS A 51 8.53 -4.44 14.99
CA LYS A 51 9.55 -5.50 14.88
C LYS A 51 10.79 -5.00 14.13
N ALA A 52 10.60 -4.26 13.04
CA ALA A 52 11.67 -3.67 12.26
C ALA A 52 12.50 -2.68 13.09
N ALA A 53 11.86 -1.77 13.82
CA ALA A 53 12.56 -0.84 14.71
C ALA A 53 13.39 -1.57 15.78
N ARG A 54 12.85 -2.63 16.38
CA ARG A 54 13.56 -3.45 17.37
C ARG A 54 14.75 -4.21 16.77
N GLN A 55 14.61 -4.79 15.58
CA GLN A 55 15.72 -5.47 14.89
C GLN A 55 16.88 -4.51 14.59
N LEU A 56 16.57 -3.24 14.33
CA LEU A 56 17.55 -2.19 14.08
C LEU A 56 18.14 -1.57 15.37
N MET A 57 17.77 -2.08 16.55
CA MET A 57 18.16 -1.53 17.86
C MET A 57 17.86 -0.03 18.02
N LEU A 58 16.77 0.41 17.37
CA LEU A 58 16.31 1.80 17.39
C LEU A 58 15.38 2.05 18.58
N SER A 59 15.31 3.30 19.04
CA SER A 59 14.42 3.69 20.14
C SER A 59 12.95 3.55 19.72
N GLU A 60 12.07 3.18 20.66
CA GLU A 60 10.61 3.17 20.43
C GLU A 60 10.02 4.57 20.17
N ARG A 61 10.83 5.64 20.37
CA ARG A 61 10.46 7.03 20.05
C ARG A 61 10.83 7.45 18.62
N GLU A 62 11.50 6.59 17.84
CA GLU A 62 11.82 6.89 16.45
C GLU A 62 10.57 7.03 15.59
N ALA A 63 10.64 7.91 14.59
CA ALA A 63 9.55 8.11 13.67
C ALA A 63 9.35 6.85 12.82
N LEU A 64 8.21 6.19 12.99
CA LEU A 64 7.84 5.04 12.18
C LEU A 64 7.47 5.46 10.75
N PRO A 65 7.76 4.62 9.74
CA PRO A 65 7.41 4.91 8.37
C PRO A 65 5.89 4.94 8.16
N ALA A 66 5.46 5.72 7.18
CA ALA A 66 4.12 5.64 6.62
C ALA A 66 3.91 4.28 5.92
N ASP A 67 2.66 3.89 5.70
CA ASP A 67 2.38 2.65 4.96
C ASP A 67 2.91 2.76 3.52
N SER A 68 2.77 3.91 2.86
CA SER A 68 3.31 4.16 1.51
C SER A 68 4.84 4.04 1.40
N GLU A 69 5.58 4.37 2.46
CA GLU A 69 7.04 4.16 2.51
C GLU A 69 7.38 2.66 2.55
N ILE A 70 6.56 1.84 3.24
CA ILE A 70 6.70 0.38 3.26
C ILE A 70 6.31 -0.22 1.92
N GLU A 71 5.21 0.24 1.32
CA GLU A 71 4.77 -0.19 -0.02
C GLU A 71 5.86 0.02 -1.06
N THR A 72 6.49 1.20 -1.06
CA THR A 72 7.62 1.49 -1.95
C THR A 72 8.77 0.50 -1.74
N ALA A 73 9.14 0.26 -0.48
CA ALA A 73 10.20 -0.69 -0.14
C ALA A 73 9.83 -2.15 -0.50
N LEU A 74 8.54 -2.52 -0.47
CA LEU A 74 8.07 -3.84 -0.90
C LEU A 74 8.20 -4.01 -2.42
N VAL A 75 7.83 -3.00 -3.21
CA VAL A 75 8.01 -3.03 -4.67
C VAL A 75 9.48 -3.21 -5.01
N GLU A 76 10.37 -2.43 -4.37
CA GLU A 76 11.82 -2.55 -4.54
C GLU A 76 12.33 -3.94 -4.15
N HIS A 77 11.84 -4.48 -3.03
CA HIS A 77 12.23 -5.82 -2.56
C HIS A 77 11.82 -6.91 -3.56
N HIS A 78 10.57 -6.90 -4.05
CA HIS A 78 10.10 -7.90 -5.01
C HIS A 78 10.78 -7.76 -6.37
N ALA A 79 11.12 -6.55 -6.82
CA ALA A 79 11.90 -6.35 -8.04
C ALA A 79 13.30 -6.99 -7.96
N LEU A 80 13.89 -7.05 -6.76
CA LEU A 80 15.23 -7.61 -6.53
C LEU A 80 15.22 -9.10 -6.19
N PHE A 81 14.20 -9.58 -5.47
CA PHE A 81 14.19 -10.90 -4.82
C PHE A 81 12.95 -11.76 -5.13
N GLY A 82 11.89 -11.21 -5.72
CA GLY A 82 10.61 -11.90 -5.90
C GLY A 82 10.63 -13.04 -6.91
N GLY A 83 11.48 -12.94 -7.94
CA GLY A 83 11.62 -13.97 -8.97
C GLY A 83 10.32 -14.29 -9.72
N ALA A 84 10.28 -15.45 -10.38
CA ALA A 84 9.15 -15.85 -11.22
C ALA A 84 7.88 -16.19 -10.42
N GLU A 85 8.01 -16.74 -9.21
CA GLU A 85 6.86 -17.14 -8.38
C GLU A 85 6.01 -15.94 -7.93
N HIS A 86 6.66 -14.82 -7.60
CA HIS A 86 5.96 -13.57 -7.29
C HIS A 86 5.23 -13.03 -8.51
N ASP A 87 5.90 -12.99 -9.66
CA ASP A 87 5.32 -12.52 -10.92
C ASP A 87 4.07 -13.33 -11.30
N GLU A 88 4.13 -14.66 -11.21
CA GLU A 88 3.00 -15.54 -11.48
C GLU A 88 1.84 -15.31 -10.49
N THR A 89 2.16 -15.14 -9.20
CA THR A 89 1.15 -14.90 -8.17
C THR A 89 0.44 -13.57 -8.39
N LEU A 90 1.20 -12.52 -8.65
CA LEU A 90 0.69 -11.18 -8.93
C LEU A 90 -0.14 -11.17 -10.21
N GLN A 91 0.27 -11.92 -11.24
CA GLN A 91 -0.48 -12.06 -12.47
C GLN A 91 -1.85 -12.72 -12.22
N ARG A 92 -1.88 -13.86 -11.52
CA ARG A 92 -3.15 -14.52 -11.15
C ARG A 92 -4.08 -13.60 -10.38
N GLN A 93 -3.55 -12.82 -9.43
CA GLN A 93 -4.34 -11.85 -8.67
C GLN A 93 -4.87 -10.71 -9.54
N ARG A 94 -4.11 -10.25 -10.54
CA ARG A 94 -4.54 -9.23 -11.51
C ARG A 94 -5.62 -9.75 -12.46
N GLU A 95 -5.52 -10.99 -12.91
CA GLU A 95 -6.54 -11.64 -13.72
C GLU A 95 -7.86 -11.80 -12.93
N GLU A 96 -7.78 -12.25 -11.69
CA GLU A 96 -8.94 -12.33 -10.78
C GLU A 96 -9.53 -10.94 -10.51
N ALA A 97 -8.68 -9.94 -10.27
CA ALA A 97 -9.13 -8.56 -10.12
C ALA A 97 -9.88 -8.06 -11.36
N LEU A 98 -9.35 -8.33 -12.56
CA LEU A 98 -9.99 -7.94 -13.82
C LEU A 98 -11.36 -8.62 -13.99
N ALA A 99 -11.48 -9.89 -13.59
CA ALA A 99 -12.76 -10.60 -13.63
C ALA A 99 -13.82 -9.94 -12.72
N TRP A 100 -13.44 -9.60 -11.48
CA TRP A 100 -14.34 -8.88 -10.55
C TRP A 100 -14.68 -7.48 -11.02
N MET A 101 -13.70 -6.74 -11.55
CA MET A 101 -13.92 -5.41 -12.10
C MET A 101 -14.85 -5.46 -13.32
N SER A 102 -14.70 -6.44 -14.20
CA SER A 102 -15.58 -6.60 -15.37
C SER A 102 -17.01 -6.92 -14.95
N ARG A 103 -17.17 -7.82 -13.96
CA ARG A 103 -18.47 -8.19 -13.39
C ARG A 103 -19.19 -6.99 -12.75
N LEU A 104 -18.44 -6.13 -12.06
CA LEU A 104 -18.96 -4.96 -11.34
C LEU A 104 -18.79 -3.66 -12.14
N ALA A 105 -18.64 -3.74 -13.48
CA ALA A 105 -18.32 -2.60 -14.34
C ALA A 105 -19.30 -1.42 -14.21
N THR A 106 -20.58 -1.71 -13.89
CA THR A 106 -21.61 -0.67 -13.66
C THR A 106 -21.22 0.32 -12.55
N PHE A 107 -20.42 -0.12 -11.57
CA PHE A 107 -19.95 0.69 -10.45
C PHE A 107 -18.60 1.38 -10.71
N ARG A 108 -18.11 1.38 -11.96
CA ARG A 108 -16.85 2.03 -12.38
C ARG A 108 -15.66 1.64 -11.48
N PRO A 109 -15.35 0.34 -11.42
CA PRO A 109 -14.37 -0.19 -10.48
C PRO A 109 -12.95 0.28 -10.79
N VAL A 110 -12.16 0.44 -9.73
CA VAL A 110 -10.73 0.76 -9.80
C VAL A 110 -9.96 -0.16 -8.86
N LEU A 111 -8.98 -0.88 -9.39
CA LEU A 111 -8.06 -1.70 -8.60
C LEU A 111 -7.09 -0.78 -7.85
N THR A 112 -6.92 -1.02 -6.54
CA THR A 112 -6.00 -0.29 -5.67
C THR A 112 -5.20 -1.24 -4.78
N GLY A 113 -4.32 -0.70 -3.94
CA GLY A 113 -3.49 -1.48 -3.02
C GLY A 113 -2.40 -2.30 -3.72
N GLY A 114 -1.96 -3.38 -3.08
CA GLY A 114 -0.75 -4.10 -3.49
C GLY A 114 -0.81 -4.76 -4.87
N VAL A 115 -2.00 -5.18 -5.31
CA VAL A 115 -2.15 -5.81 -6.64
C VAL A 115 -2.00 -4.76 -7.75
N ALA A 116 -2.51 -3.55 -7.52
CA ALA A 116 -2.28 -2.41 -8.41
C ALA A 116 -0.80 -1.98 -8.40
N ALA A 117 -0.23 -1.83 -7.21
CA ALA A 117 1.13 -1.34 -7.01
C ALA A 117 2.23 -2.37 -7.37
N GLY A 118 1.90 -3.65 -7.48
CA GLY A 118 2.81 -4.72 -7.89
C GLY A 118 3.61 -5.38 -6.77
N TRP A 119 3.26 -5.13 -5.51
CA TRP A 119 3.91 -5.75 -4.36
C TRP A 119 3.06 -6.83 -3.68
N ALA A 120 1.84 -7.09 -4.17
CA ALA A 120 0.95 -8.08 -3.55
C ALA A 120 1.56 -9.49 -3.55
N THR A 121 1.41 -10.14 -2.41
CA THR A 121 1.78 -11.55 -2.17
C THR A 121 0.51 -12.41 -2.07
N GLU A 122 0.65 -13.73 -1.90
CA GLU A 122 -0.46 -14.66 -1.68
C GLU A 122 -1.38 -14.27 -0.49
N HIS A 123 -0.86 -13.53 0.49
CA HIS A 123 -1.60 -13.07 1.66
C HIS A 123 -2.27 -11.70 1.47
N SER A 124 -2.07 -11.08 0.31
CA SER A 124 -2.63 -9.77 0.00
C SER A 124 -4.04 -9.90 -0.57
N ASP A 125 -4.99 -9.17 0.01
CA ASP A 125 -6.32 -9.05 -0.56
C ASP A 125 -6.28 -8.24 -1.86
N ILE A 126 -7.07 -8.65 -2.86
CA ILE A 126 -7.41 -7.80 -4.01
C ILE A 126 -8.32 -6.68 -3.51
N ARG A 127 -7.90 -5.42 -3.67
CA ARG A 127 -8.69 -4.26 -3.25
C ARG A 127 -9.28 -3.54 -4.45
N VAL A 128 -10.60 -3.47 -4.52
CA VAL A 128 -11.32 -2.79 -5.59
C VAL A 128 -12.17 -1.68 -5.00
N GLU A 129 -11.92 -0.45 -5.41
CA GLU A 129 -12.80 0.68 -5.10
C GLU A 129 -13.95 0.72 -6.12
N LEU A 130 -15.18 0.83 -5.62
CA LEU A 130 -16.41 0.93 -6.39
C LEU A 130 -17.06 2.28 -6.14
N CYS A 131 -17.54 2.91 -7.21
CA CYS A 131 -18.29 4.14 -7.14
C CYS A 131 -19.79 3.86 -7.18
N ALA A 132 -20.46 4.02 -6.05
CA ALA A 132 -21.92 3.86 -5.94
C ALA A 132 -22.51 4.91 -4.97
N ASP A 133 -23.78 5.24 -5.15
CA ASP A 133 -24.47 6.19 -4.25
C ASP A 133 -24.66 5.60 -2.85
N ASP A 134 -24.84 4.26 -2.78
CA ASP A 134 -24.96 3.52 -1.53
C ASP A 134 -24.41 2.09 -1.67
N ALA A 135 -24.01 1.50 -0.54
CA ALA A 135 -23.46 0.15 -0.49
C ALA A 135 -24.48 -0.95 -0.82
N LYS A 136 -25.78 -0.73 -0.57
CA LYS A 136 -26.80 -1.75 -0.79
C LYS A 136 -26.96 -2.08 -2.27
N SER A 137 -26.76 -1.09 -3.14
CA SER A 137 -26.77 -1.32 -4.60
C SER A 137 -25.71 -2.35 -5.02
N VAL A 138 -24.51 -2.30 -4.44
CA VAL A 138 -23.44 -3.26 -4.67
C VAL A 138 -23.77 -4.61 -4.04
N GLU A 139 -24.27 -4.62 -2.80
CA GLU A 139 -24.71 -5.84 -2.12
C GLU A 139 -25.78 -6.59 -2.93
N LEU A 140 -26.78 -5.88 -3.46
CA LEU A 140 -27.83 -6.45 -4.29
C LEU A 140 -27.26 -7.04 -5.58
N ALA A 141 -26.30 -6.35 -6.21
CA ALA A 141 -25.62 -6.87 -7.38
C ALA A 141 -24.93 -8.21 -7.06
N LEU A 142 -24.20 -8.31 -5.94
CA LEU A 142 -23.57 -9.56 -5.50
C LEU A 142 -24.58 -10.67 -5.20
N ILE A 143 -25.71 -10.34 -4.56
CA ILE A 143 -26.78 -11.30 -4.24
C ILE A 143 -27.42 -11.88 -5.50
N ASN A 144 -27.78 -11.03 -6.47
CA ASN A 144 -28.39 -11.45 -7.74
C ASN A 144 -27.49 -12.42 -8.50
N ASP A 145 -26.20 -12.23 -8.31
CA ASP A 145 -25.10 -12.97 -8.91
C ASP A 145 -24.69 -14.22 -8.11
N GLY A 146 -25.40 -14.53 -7.02
CA GLY A 146 -25.16 -15.68 -6.15
C GLY A 146 -23.85 -15.63 -5.37
N VAL A 147 -23.24 -14.45 -5.22
CA VAL A 147 -21.95 -14.28 -4.54
C VAL A 147 -22.16 -14.16 -3.04
N ARG A 148 -21.45 -14.99 -2.28
CA ARG A 148 -21.36 -14.85 -0.83
C ARG A 148 -20.37 -13.74 -0.48
N TYR A 149 -20.79 -12.84 0.40
CA TYR A 149 -19.96 -11.77 0.93
C TYR A 149 -20.18 -11.59 2.42
N ARG A 150 -19.26 -10.89 3.07
CA ARG A 150 -19.32 -10.48 4.48
C ARG A 150 -19.18 -8.97 4.56
N VAL A 151 -19.93 -8.35 5.47
CA VAL A 151 -19.77 -6.94 5.82
C VAL A 151 -18.95 -6.86 7.12
N PRO A 152 -17.68 -6.42 7.08
CA PRO A 152 -16.93 -6.17 8.31
C PRO A 152 -17.56 -5.00 9.10
N PRO A 153 -17.34 -4.95 10.42
CA PRO A 153 -17.80 -3.82 11.23
C PRO A 153 -17.16 -2.52 10.75
N ALA A 154 -17.96 -1.46 10.64
CA ALA A 154 -17.48 -0.14 10.25
C ALA A 154 -16.42 0.37 11.24
N ARG A 155 -15.26 0.78 10.71
CA ARG A 155 -14.15 1.31 11.54
C ARG A 155 -14.48 2.67 12.18
N SER A 156 -15.31 3.46 11.52
CA SER A 156 -15.87 4.71 12.01
C SER A 156 -17.15 5.04 11.24
N ARG A 157 -17.92 6.03 11.70
CA ARG A 157 -19.15 6.49 11.02
C ARG A 157 -18.87 7.14 9.65
N GLU A 158 -17.65 7.63 9.44
CA GLU A 158 -17.20 8.32 8.22
C GLU A 158 -16.40 7.40 7.29
N ALA A 159 -16.07 6.19 7.74
CA ALA A 159 -15.35 5.23 6.93
C ALA A 159 -16.22 4.76 5.74
N PRO A 160 -15.62 4.53 4.56
CA PRO A 160 -16.35 3.94 3.45
C PRO A 160 -16.86 2.55 3.82
N SER A 161 -17.98 2.17 3.24
CA SER A 161 -18.51 0.81 3.40
C SER A 161 -17.58 -0.19 2.72
N GLU A 162 -17.38 -1.34 3.36
CA GLU A 162 -16.51 -2.40 2.87
C GLU A 162 -17.33 -3.69 2.75
N LEU A 163 -17.10 -4.45 1.69
CA LEU A 163 -17.61 -5.80 1.50
C LEU A 163 -16.42 -6.73 1.26
N HIS A 164 -16.43 -7.91 1.86
CA HIS A 164 -15.38 -8.90 1.72
C HIS A 164 -15.94 -10.19 1.11
N ILE A 165 -15.34 -10.61 0.00
CA ILE A 165 -15.64 -11.85 -0.70
C ILE A 165 -14.45 -12.79 -0.52
N GLU A 166 -14.73 -14.01 -0.11
CA GLU A 166 -13.71 -15.07 -0.01
C GLU A 166 -13.69 -15.85 -1.32
N THR A 167 -12.54 -15.87 -2.00
CA THR A 167 -12.32 -16.69 -3.19
C THR A 167 -11.42 -17.88 -2.87
N SER A 168 -11.20 -18.76 -3.84
CA SER A 168 -10.31 -19.92 -3.69
C SER A 168 -8.84 -19.56 -3.51
N HIS A 169 -8.43 -18.35 -3.92
CA HIS A 169 -7.01 -17.96 -4.00
C HIS A 169 -6.65 -16.77 -3.11
N CYS A 170 -7.57 -15.82 -2.92
CA CYS A 170 -7.34 -14.63 -2.08
C CYS A 170 -8.66 -13.95 -1.67
N GLY A 171 -8.60 -13.05 -0.69
CA GLY A 171 -9.73 -12.20 -0.36
C GLY A 171 -9.93 -11.10 -1.41
N VAL A 172 -11.18 -10.83 -1.78
CA VAL A 172 -11.55 -9.66 -2.59
C VAL A 172 -12.29 -8.67 -1.70
N ARG A 173 -11.68 -7.51 -1.51
CA ARG A 173 -12.18 -6.43 -0.69
C ARG A 173 -12.74 -5.33 -1.58
N LEU A 174 -14.04 -5.14 -1.53
CA LEU A 174 -14.74 -4.08 -2.24
C LEU A 174 -14.92 -2.88 -1.30
N ILE A 175 -14.41 -1.73 -1.69
CA ILE A 175 -14.56 -0.46 -0.96
C ILE A 175 -15.58 0.39 -1.71
N VAL A 176 -16.74 0.62 -1.12
CA VAL A 176 -17.78 1.44 -1.73
C VAL A 176 -17.59 2.89 -1.31
N VAL A 177 -17.39 3.75 -2.30
CA VAL A 177 -17.27 5.21 -2.13
C VAL A 177 -18.30 5.92 -2.99
N THR A 178 -18.75 7.07 -2.51
CA THR A 178 -19.61 7.96 -3.30
C THR A 178 -18.80 8.73 -4.34
N ASP A 179 -19.47 9.20 -5.40
CA ASP A 179 -18.84 10.01 -6.43
C ASP A 179 -18.22 11.30 -5.86
N ALA A 180 -18.88 11.91 -4.88
CA ALA A 180 -18.38 13.07 -4.15
C ALA A 180 -17.10 12.76 -3.37
N ALA A 181 -17.08 11.66 -2.61
CA ALA A 181 -15.91 11.24 -1.85
C ALA A 181 -14.73 10.90 -2.77
N ARG A 182 -14.99 10.25 -3.90
CA ARG A 182 -13.97 9.91 -4.91
C ARG A 182 -13.31 11.15 -5.51
N ARG A 183 -14.06 12.23 -5.75
CA ARG A 183 -13.52 13.50 -6.28
C ARG A 183 -12.73 14.29 -5.23
N GLN A 184 -13.13 14.19 -3.97
CA GLN A 184 -12.51 14.91 -2.86
C GLN A 184 -11.28 14.18 -2.32
N ARG A 185 -11.08 12.91 -2.69
CA ARG A 185 -9.91 12.15 -2.26
C ARG A 185 -8.63 12.82 -2.77
N PRO A 186 -7.70 13.16 -1.86
CA PRO A 186 -6.42 13.70 -2.28
C PRO A 186 -5.69 12.66 -3.13
N ARG A 187 -5.14 13.10 -4.27
CA ARG A 187 -4.39 12.21 -5.17
C ARG A 187 -3.12 11.66 -4.53
N ARG A 188 -2.61 12.36 -3.54
CA ARG A 188 -1.41 12.02 -2.81
C ARG A 188 -1.71 11.95 -1.32
N ASP A 189 -1.06 11.03 -0.63
CA ASP A 189 -1.08 11.01 0.83
C ASP A 189 -0.39 12.26 1.41
N ALA A 190 -0.37 12.36 2.75
CA ALA A 190 0.28 13.47 3.44
C ALA A 190 1.80 13.57 3.18
N GLN A 191 2.40 12.51 2.63
CA GLN A 191 3.81 12.39 2.28
C GLN A 191 4.08 12.62 0.79
N GLY A 192 3.04 12.85 -0.03
CA GLY A 192 3.16 13.12 -1.45
C GLY A 192 3.15 11.86 -2.33
N HIS A 193 2.95 10.67 -1.78
CA HIS A 193 2.86 9.42 -2.54
C HIS A 193 1.48 9.25 -3.16
N GLU A 194 1.43 8.87 -4.43
CA GLU A 194 0.21 8.56 -5.14
C GLU A 194 -0.12 7.07 -4.95
N GLU A 195 -1.30 6.77 -4.42
CA GLU A 195 -1.78 5.38 -4.35
C GLU A 195 -1.89 4.83 -5.77
N ALA A 196 -1.37 3.62 -6.02
CA ALA A 196 -1.50 2.99 -7.32
C ALA A 196 -2.97 2.68 -7.63
N ARG A 197 -3.44 3.09 -8.81
CA ARG A 197 -4.84 2.95 -9.23
C ARG A 197 -4.89 2.50 -10.68
N LEU A 198 -5.54 1.37 -10.93
CA LEU A 198 -5.71 0.83 -12.29
C LEU A 198 -7.20 0.75 -12.63
N SER A 199 -7.58 1.35 -13.77
CA SER A 199 -8.89 1.11 -14.39
C SER A 199 -8.90 -0.27 -15.07
N ILE A 200 -10.09 -0.73 -15.49
CA ILE A 200 -10.22 -1.95 -16.30
C ILE A 200 -9.29 -1.88 -17.52
N ASP A 201 -9.32 -0.77 -18.26
CA ASP A 201 -8.51 -0.60 -19.48
C ASP A 201 -7.00 -0.64 -19.17
N ALA A 202 -6.57 0.04 -18.11
CA ALA A 202 -5.17 0.07 -17.71
C ALA A 202 -4.68 -1.30 -17.24
N LEU A 203 -5.51 -2.03 -16.48
CA LEU A 203 -5.20 -3.38 -16.02
C LEU A 203 -5.16 -4.37 -17.19
N THR A 204 -6.07 -4.23 -18.15
CA THR A 204 -6.10 -5.06 -19.36
C THR A 204 -4.86 -4.83 -20.22
N ALA A 205 -4.45 -3.58 -20.41
CA ALA A 205 -3.22 -3.26 -21.11
C ALA A 205 -2.00 -3.86 -20.41
N LEU A 206 -1.91 -3.69 -19.08
CA LEU A 206 -0.82 -4.24 -18.27
C LEU A 206 -0.69 -5.77 -18.37
N LEU A 207 -1.82 -6.48 -18.47
CA LEU A 207 -1.84 -7.93 -18.65
C LEU A 207 -1.51 -8.37 -20.09
N ALA A 208 -1.70 -7.49 -21.08
CA ALA A 208 -1.41 -7.77 -22.49
C ALA A 208 0.05 -7.51 -22.88
N GLU A 209 0.79 -6.71 -22.10
CA GLU A 209 2.18 -6.33 -22.37
C GLU A 209 3.23 -7.40 -21.97
N ARG A 210 2.82 -8.63 -21.63
CA ARG A 210 3.72 -9.70 -21.16
C ARG A 210 3.62 -11.00 -21.93
#